data_AF-A0A1B6K609-F1
#
_entry.id   AF-A0A1B6K609-F1
#
_cell.length_a   1.000
_cell.length_b   1.000
_cell.length_c   1.000
_cell.angle_alpha   90.00
_cell.angle_beta   90.00
_cell.angle_gamma   90.00
#
_symmetry.space_group_name_H-M   'P 1'
#
loop_
_entity.id
_entity.type
_entity.pdbx_description
1 polymer ?
#
loop_
_entity_poly.entity_id
_entity_poly.type
_entity_poly.pdbx_seq_one_letter_code
_entity_poly.pdbx_strand_id
1 'polypeptide(L)'
;TLAGHSTGAACINFLIISPTVMPGLFHRAILLSGSALSSWALVEDPVYFAVRLARQVNCSVPEDLLRDNEDIVDCLRDVPLQELLKADTSAPSYLSAFGPSVDGVVIRTDFREELLINYLPDFPGLTGTSVFNYKRGENLFGRNKYDLMLGVVTGESLARFPSADIKSGFGSERRDKI
;
A
#
# COMPACT_ATOMS: atom_id res chain seq x y z
N THR A 1 -3.64 -5.70 19.63
CA THR A 1 -4.39 -5.98 18.39
C THR A 1 -4.40 -4.72 17.57
N LEU A 2 -4.05 -4.81 16.29
CA LEU A 2 -4.23 -3.70 15.35
C LEU A 2 -5.53 -3.90 14.58
N ALA A 3 -6.26 -2.83 14.29
CA ALA A 3 -7.47 -2.89 13.47
C ALA A 3 -7.44 -1.71 12.51
N GLY A 4 -7.73 -1.96 11.24
CA GLY A 4 -7.67 -0.94 10.21
C GLY A 4 -8.77 -1.16 9.18
N HIS A 5 -9.17 -0.06 8.57
CA HIS A 5 -10.15 -0.01 7.50
C HIS A 5 -9.53 0.66 6.27
N SER A 6 -9.81 0.15 5.06
CA SER A 6 -9.30 0.71 3.79
C SER A 6 -7.77 0.86 3.81
N THR A 7 -7.23 2.06 3.62
CA THR A 7 -5.78 2.33 3.69
C THR A 7 -5.14 1.92 5.02
N GLY A 8 -5.86 2.05 6.13
CA GLY A 8 -5.39 1.58 7.43
C GLY A 8 -5.20 0.06 7.48
N ALA A 9 -6.09 -0.70 6.83
CA ALA A 9 -5.94 -2.16 6.71
C ALA A 9 -4.71 -2.52 5.86
N ALA A 10 -4.48 -1.80 4.75
CA ALA A 10 -3.28 -1.99 3.94
C ALA A 10 -1.98 -1.70 4.71
N CYS A 11 -1.94 -0.63 5.51
CA CYS A 11 -0.79 -0.32 6.37
C CYS A 11 -0.49 -1.41 7.39
N ILE A 12 -1.51 -1.94 8.08
CA ILE A 12 -1.33 -3.06 9.02
C ILE A 12 -0.83 -4.30 8.27
N ASN A 13 -1.33 -4.54 7.06
CA ASN A 13 -0.88 -5.64 6.23
C ASN A 13 0.61 -5.52 5.85
N PHE A 14 1.12 -4.32 5.58
CA PHE A 14 2.56 -4.09 5.42
C PHE A 14 3.35 -4.32 6.71
N LEU A 15 2.80 -3.93 7.88
CA LEU A 15 3.44 -4.19 9.17
C LEU A 15 3.51 -5.70 9.49
N ILE A 16 2.52 -6.48 9.08
CA ILE A 16 2.52 -7.95 9.28
C ILE A 16 3.70 -8.61 8.57
N ILE A 17 4.03 -8.15 7.36
CA ILE A 17 5.09 -8.72 6.53
C ILE A 17 6.44 -8.02 6.69
N SER A 18 6.47 -6.83 7.31
CA SER A 18 7.72 -6.08 7.43
C SER A 18 8.75 -6.79 8.31
N PRO A 19 10.00 -6.96 7.85
CA PRO A 19 11.06 -7.57 8.66
C PRO A 19 11.52 -6.65 9.80
N THR A 20 11.19 -5.35 9.73
CA THR A 20 11.56 -4.36 10.76
C THR A 20 10.68 -4.41 12.00
N VAL A 21 9.51 -5.05 11.90
CA VAL A 21 8.59 -5.17 13.02
C VAL A 21 9.11 -6.21 14.02
N MET A 22 9.34 -5.76 15.25
CA MET A 22 9.81 -6.64 16.31
C MET A 22 8.76 -7.70 16.69
N PRO A 23 9.16 -8.97 16.90
CA PRO A 23 8.27 -10.00 17.43
C PRO A 23 7.58 -9.53 18.72
N GLY A 24 6.27 -9.70 18.79
CA GLY A 24 5.47 -9.32 19.96
C GLY A 24 4.96 -7.88 19.98
N LEU A 25 5.31 -7.02 19.01
CA LEU A 25 4.74 -5.67 18.89
C LEU A 25 3.21 -5.70 18.82
N PHE A 26 2.67 -6.65 18.05
CA PHE A 26 1.26 -7.02 18.06
C PHE A 26 1.13 -8.51 17.78
N HIS A 27 -0.05 -9.06 18.11
CA HIS A 27 -0.32 -10.50 18.02
C HIS A 27 -1.55 -10.80 17.16
N ARG A 28 -2.38 -9.79 16.92
CA ARG A 28 -3.69 -9.94 16.27
C ARG A 28 -3.94 -8.73 15.38
N ALA A 29 -4.54 -8.96 14.22
CA ALA A 29 -4.87 -7.92 13.26
C ALA A 29 -6.29 -8.11 12.70
N ILE A 30 -7.03 -7.01 12.56
CA ILE A 30 -8.33 -6.98 11.89
C ILE A 30 -8.19 -6.06 10.67
N LEU A 31 -8.31 -6.64 9.47
CA LEU A 31 -8.19 -5.93 8.22
C LEU A 31 -9.57 -5.83 7.57
N LEU A 32 -10.12 -4.63 7.51
CA LEU A 32 -11.44 -4.37 6.97
C LEU A 32 -11.32 -3.65 5.63
N SER A 33 -11.80 -4.29 4.57
CA SER A 33 -11.90 -3.74 3.22
C SER A 33 -10.61 -3.06 2.70
N GLY A 34 -9.46 -3.62 3.01
CA GLY A 34 -8.19 -3.14 2.49
C GLY A 34 -7.10 -4.16 2.62
N SER A 35 -6.15 -4.12 1.69
CA SER A 35 -5.04 -5.04 1.60
C SER A 35 -3.82 -4.34 1.02
N ALA A 36 -2.62 -4.80 1.38
CA ALA A 36 -1.37 -4.36 0.75
C ALA A 36 -1.29 -4.73 -0.74
N LEU A 37 -2.16 -5.63 -1.21
CA LEU A 37 -2.26 -6.01 -2.63
C LEU A 37 -3.20 -5.10 -3.44
N SER A 38 -3.88 -4.14 -2.81
CA SER A 38 -4.73 -3.19 -3.52
C SER A 38 -3.88 -2.23 -4.37
N SER A 39 -4.35 -1.86 -5.57
CA SER A 39 -3.62 -0.98 -6.49
C SER A 39 -3.25 0.38 -5.89
N TRP A 40 -4.08 0.89 -4.98
CA TRP A 40 -3.88 2.15 -4.27
C TRP A 40 -3.02 2.01 -3.00
N ALA A 41 -2.65 0.79 -2.58
CA ALA A 41 -1.94 0.57 -1.33
C ALA A 41 -0.44 0.95 -1.41
N LEU A 42 0.14 0.91 -2.61
CA LEU A 42 1.54 1.19 -2.87
C LEU A 42 1.67 2.24 -3.97
N VAL A 43 2.62 3.15 -3.83
CA VAL A 43 2.93 4.14 -4.86
C VAL A 43 3.82 3.49 -5.92
N GLU A 44 3.37 3.48 -7.18
CA GLU A 44 4.11 2.86 -8.29
C GLU A 44 5.39 3.64 -8.64
N ASP A 45 5.32 4.98 -8.69
CA ASP A 45 6.45 5.84 -9.02
C ASP A 45 6.59 6.98 -7.99
N PRO A 46 7.17 6.71 -6.81
CA PRO A 46 7.32 7.72 -5.76
C PRO A 46 8.28 8.85 -6.17
N VAL A 47 9.26 8.56 -7.04
CA VAL A 47 10.23 9.56 -7.51
C VAL A 47 9.56 10.58 -8.41
N TYR A 48 8.70 10.12 -9.35
CA TYR A 48 7.92 11.00 -10.20
C TYR A 48 7.06 11.99 -9.39
N PHE A 49 6.32 11.51 -8.39
CA PHE A 49 5.47 12.38 -7.58
C PHE A 49 6.28 13.34 -6.69
N ALA A 50 7.41 12.90 -6.14
CA ALA A 50 8.32 13.77 -5.39
C ALA A 50 8.89 14.91 -6.26
N VAL A 51 9.36 14.59 -7.47
CA VAL A 51 9.87 15.60 -8.43
C VAL A 51 8.76 16.53 -8.90
N ARG A 52 7.56 16.01 -9.15
CA ARG A 52 6.39 16.84 -9.53
C ARG A 52 6.03 17.83 -8.43
N LEU A 53 6.00 17.39 -7.18
CA LEU A 53 5.76 18.25 -6.02
C LEU A 53 6.85 19.33 -5.91
N ALA A 54 8.13 18.93 -5.98
CA ALA A 54 9.26 19.84 -5.93
C ALA A 54 9.15 20.97 -6.98
N ARG A 55 8.80 20.63 -8.23
CA ARG A 55 8.62 21.62 -9.30
C ARG A 55 7.47 22.58 -9.03
N GLN A 56 6.38 22.13 -8.41
CA GLN A 56 5.23 22.98 -8.11
C GLN A 56 5.48 24.00 -7.00
N VAL A 57 6.41 23.69 -6.09
CA VAL A 57 6.82 24.60 -5.00
C VAL A 57 8.14 25.31 -5.31
N ASN A 58 8.56 25.32 -6.57
CA ASN A 58 9.77 25.99 -7.07
C ASN A 58 11.09 25.49 -6.45
N CYS A 59 11.16 24.22 -6.05
CA CYS A 59 12.42 23.58 -5.69
C CYS A 59 13.23 23.20 -6.95
N SER A 60 14.54 23.36 -6.86
CA SER A 60 15.50 22.93 -7.87
C SER A 60 15.50 21.41 -7.98
N VAL A 61 15.50 20.89 -9.21
CA VAL A 61 15.58 19.44 -9.49
C VAL A 61 16.92 19.17 -10.17
N PRO A 62 17.84 18.43 -9.53
CA PRO A 62 19.14 18.10 -10.10
C PRO A 62 19.01 17.14 -11.27
N GLU A 63 20.05 17.07 -12.11
CA GLU A 63 20.10 16.15 -13.25
C GLU A 63 20.24 14.69 -12.81
N ASP A 64 21.04 14.42 -11.76
CA ASP A 64 21.24 13.09 -11.20
C ASP A 64 20.46 12.88 -9.90
N LEU A 65 19.21 12.43 -10.05
CA LEU A 65 18.32 12.14 -8.92
C LEU A 65 18.80 10.99 -8.02
N LEU A 66 19.77 10.16 -8.44
CA LEU A 66 20.28 9.08 -7.59
C LEU A 66 21.36 9.56 -6.61
N ARG A 67 22.05 10.65 -6.95
CA ARG A 67 23.16 11.19 -6.15
C ARG A 67 22.77 12.43 -5.38
N ASP A 68 21.92 13.26 -5.97
CA ASP A 68 21.63 14.62 -5.49
C ASP A 68 20.18 14.78 -5.01
N ASN A 69 19.47 13.69 -4.69
CA ASN A 69 18.09 13.77 -4.19
C ASN A 69 17.95 14.59 -2.88
N GLU A 70 19.04 14.73 -2.12
CA GLU A 70 19.08 15.52 -0.89
C GLU A 70 18.71 16.99 -1.14
N ASP A 71 19.10 17.57 -2.27
CA ASP A 71 18.77 18.97 -2.62
C ASP A 71 17.25 19.21 -2.71
N ILE A 72 16.52 18.25 -3.29
CA ILE A 72 15.06 18.31 -3.36
C ILE A 72 14.46 18.21 -1.95
N VAL A 73 14.96 17.28 -1.15
CA VAL A 73 14.42 17.01 0.19
C VAL A 73 14.66 18.20 1.12
N ASP A 74 15.85 18.81 1.07
CA ASP A 74 16.19 19.98 1.87
C ASP A 74 15.34 21.19 1.50
N CYS A 75 15.16 21.44 0.20
CA CYS A 75 14.24 22.49 -0.24
C CYS A 75 12.80 22.23 0.24
N LEU A 76 12.28 21.01 0.10
CA LEU A 76 10.91 20.67 0.53
C LEU A 76 10.69 20.80 2.04
N ARG A 77 11.75 20.66 2.86
CA ARG A 77 11.66 20.88 4.32
C ARG A 77 11.43 22.33 4.69
N ASP A 78 11.93 23.27 3.88
CA ASP A 78 11.80 24.71 4.11
C ASP A 78 10.47 25.28 3.56
N VAL A 79 9.78 24.55 2.69
CA VAL A 79 8.49 24.96 2.12
C VAL A 79 7.38 24.86 3.18
N PRO A 80 6.55 25.91 3.38
CA PRO A 80 5.42 25.85 4.29
C PRO A 80 4.44 24.73 3.93
N LEU A 81 3.95 24.00 4.94
CA LEU A 81 3.02 22.88 4.75
C LEU A 81 1.79 23.25 3.90
N GLN A 82 1.24 24.46 4.07
CA GLN A 82 0.10 24.92 3.30
C GLN A 82 0.39 25.05 1.81
N GLU A 83 1.63 25.30 1.40
CA GLU A 83 2.02 25.31 -0.01
C GLU A 83 2.18 23.89 -0.54
N LEU A 84 2.81 23.00 0.22
CA LEU A 84 2.91 21.57 -0.12
C LEU A 84 1.53 20.94 -0.34
N LEU A 85 0.54 21.27 0.50
CA LEU A 85 -0.82 20.74 0.38
C LEU A 85 -1.64 21.35 -0.76
N LYS A 86 -1.24 22.50 -1.31
CA LYS A 86 -1.89 23.13 -2.48
C LYS A 86 -1.37 22.59 -3.80
N ALA A 87 -0.22 21.93 -3.79
CA ALA A 87 0.41 21.35 -4.97
C ALA A 87 -0.49 20.27 -5.60
N ASP A 88 -0.77 20.40 -6.90
CA ASP A 88 -1.55 19.41 -7.64
C ASP A 88 -0.73 18.16 -7.97
N THR A 89 -0.91 17.15 -7.14
CA THR A 89 -0.28 15.83 -7.23
C THR A 89 -1.34 14.74 -7.42
N SER A 90 -2.32 14.97 -8.30
CA SER A 90 -3.35 13.97 -8.57
C SER A 90 -2.76 12.66 -9.13
N ALA A 91 -3.04 11.54 -8.47
CA ALA A 91 -2.79 10.22 -9.03
C ALA A 91 -3.90 9.81 -10.01
N PRO A 92 -3.61 8.91 -10.95
CA PRO A 92 -4.63 8.24 -11.74
C PRO A 92 -5.66 7.52 -10.86
N SER A 93 -6.83 7.23 -11.43
CA SER A 93 -7.87 6.46 -10.74
C SER A 93 -7.31 5.15 -10.17
N TYR A 94 -7.66 4.86 -8.92
CA TYR A 94 -7.28 3.65 -8.19
C TYR A 94 -5.79 3.51 -7.81
N LEU A 95 -4.99 4.56 -8.01
CA LEU A 95 -3.60 4.65 -7.58
C LEU A 95 -3.43 5.76 -6.52
N SER A 96 -2.26 5.77 -5.89
CA SER A 96 -1.88 6.76 -4.87
C SER A 96 -0.66 7.56 -5.31
N ALA A 97 -0.68 8.87 -5.10
CA ALA A 97 0.46 9.74 -5.40
C ALA A 97 1.51 9.69 -4.29
N PHE A 98 1.04 9.71 -3.03
CA PHE A 98 1.86 9.59 -1.84
C PHE A 98 1.29 8.50 -0.94
N GLY A 99 2.18 7.68 -0.38
CA GLY A 99 1.82 6.50 0.38
C GLY A 99 3.02 5.56 0.56
N PRO A 100 2.79 4.33 1.03
CA PRO A 100 3.83 3.32 1.12
C PRO A 100 4.51 3.08 -0.24
N SER A 101 5.82 2.84 -0.23
CA SER A 101 6.61 2.46 -1.41
C SER A 101 7.56 1.31 -1.04
N VAL A 102 8.04 0.58 -2.05
CA VAL A 102 9.04 -0.47 -1.83
C VAL A 102 10.38 0.18 -1.54
N ASP A 103 10.82 0.14 -0.29
CA ASP A 103 12.08 0.74 0.19
C ASP A 103 13.18 -0.31 0.41
N GLY A 104 12.84 -1.61 0.37
CA GLY A 104 13.77 -2.71 0.64
C GLY A 104 14.09 -2.92 2.13
N VAL A 105 13.53 -2.08 3.01
CA VAL A 105 13.74 -2.13 4.46
C VAL A 105 12.44 -2.46 5.16
N VAL A 106 11.45 -1.56 5.13
CA VAL A 106 10.12 -1.79 5.71
C VAL A 106 9.29 -2.66 4.79
N ILE A 107 9.28 -2.37 3.49
CA ILE A 107 8.57 -3.12 2.45
C ILE A 107 9.59 -3.68 1.47
N ARG A 108 9.76 -4.99 1.51
CA ARG A 108 10.71 -5.69 0.63
C ARG A 108 10.23 -5.76 -0.80
N THR A 109 11.15 -5.97 -1.74
CA THR A 109 10.84 -6.15 -3.17
C THR A 109 9.99 -7.40 -3.46
N ASP A 110 10.10 -8.42 -2.62
CA ASP A 110 9.38 -9.69 -2.68
C ASP A 110 8.12 -9.74 -1.78
N PHE A 111 7.62 -8.59 -1.31
CA PHE A 111 6.50 -8.51 -0.36
C PHE A 111 5.23 -9.26 -0.81
N ARG A 112 4.98 -9.35 -2.13
CA ARG A 112 3.83 -10.06 -2.69
C ARG A 112 3.91 -11.57 -2.42
N GLU A 113 5.09 -12.15 -2.52
CA GLU A 113 5.32 -13.57 -2.25
C GLU A 113 5.17 -13.85 -0.75
N GLU A 114 5.73 -12.99 0.11
CA GLU A 114 5.57 -13.11 1.56
C GLU A 114 4.09 -13.01 1.99
N LEU A 115 3.31 -12.14 1.34
CA LEU A 115 1.87 -12.08 1.56
C LEU A 115 1.18 -13.38 1.16
N LEU A 116 1.45 -13.91 -0.03
CA LEU A 116 0.85 -15.16 -0.49
C LEU A 116 1.17 -16.31 0.47
N ILE A 117 2.41 -16.44 0.92
CA ILE A 117 2.82 -17.47 1.89
C ILE A 117 2.07 -17.33 3.22
N ASN A 118 1.85 -16.09 3.71
CA ASN A 118 1.11 -15.85 4.95
C ASN A 118 -0.39 -16.16 4.82
N TYR A 119 -0.98 -15.95 3.64
CA TYR A 119 -2.42 -16.18 3.40
C TYR A 119 -2.77 -17.60 2.99
N LEU A 120 -1.83 -18.38 2.48
CA LEU A 120 -2.09 -19.77 2.11
C LEU A 120 -2.26 -20.62 3.39
N PRO A 121 -3.41 -21.32 3.53
CA PRO A 121 -3.55 -22.27 4.62
C PRO A 121 -2.56 -23.42 4.45
N ASP A 122 -2.11 -24.00 5.56
CA ASP A 122 -1.35 -25.24 5.59
C ASP A 122 -2.16 -26.36 4.92
N PHE A 123 -2.04 -26.53 3.61
CA PHE A 123 -2.56 -27.68 2.90
C PHE A 123 -1.49 -28.78 2.92
N PRO A 124 -1.68 -29.87 3.69
CA PRO A 124 -0.80 -31.02 3.62
C PRO A 124 -0.98 -31.65 2.22
N GLY A 125 -0.04 -31.40 1.31
CA GLY A 125 -0.06 -31.98 -0.05
C GLY A 125 0.36 -31.05 -1.19
N LEU A 126 0.43 -29.73 -0.98
CA LEU A 126 0.88 -28.77 -2.00
C LEU A 126 2.40 -28.61 -2.08
N THR A 127 3.16 -29.34 -1.26
CA THR A 127 4.64 -29.32 -1.24
C THR A 127 5.30 -30.00 -2.45
N GLY A 128 4.54 -30.26 -3.52
CA GLY A 128 4.98 -31.05 -4.68
C GLY A 128 4.88 -30.35 -6.03
N THR A 129 4.35 -29.12 -6.13
CA THR A 129 4.35 -28.38 -7.40
C THR A 129 5.39 -27.26 -7.41
N SER A 130 6.40 -27.51 -8.23
CA SER A 130 7.41 -26.59 -8.74
C SER A 130 6.80 -25.29 -9.27
N VAL A 131 6.71 -24.25 -8.44
CA VAL A 131 6.50 -22.87 -8.94
C VAL A 131 7.63 -21.93 -8.51
N PHE A 132 8.32 -22.18 -7.39
CA PHE A 132 9.44 -21.34 -6.95
C PHE A 132 10.62 -22.17 -6.43
N ASN A 133 11.78 -22.04 -7.10
CA ASN A 133 13.06 -22.65 -6.71
C ASN A 133 13.62 -21.93 -5.47
N TYR A 134 13.10 -22.23 -4.28
CA TYR A 134 13.63 -21.66 -3.03
C TYR A 134 14.66 -22.58 -2.38
N LYS A 135 15.87 -22.05 -2.14
CA LYS A 135 16.89 -22.68 -1.29
C LYS A 135 16.37 -22.72 0.14
N ARG A 136 15.93 -23.92 0.49
CA ARG A 136 15.33 -24.38 1.74
C ARG A 136 16.19 -24.02 2.97
N GLY A 137 15.81 -22.97 3.68
CA GLY A 137 16.18 -22.74 5.08
C GLY A 137 15.13 -23.39 6.00
N GLU A 138 15.59 -24.13 7.01
CA GLU A 138 14.75 -24.79 8.01
C GLU A 138 13.97 -23.75 8.82
N ASN A 139 12.68 -23.55 8.52
CA ASN A 139 11.58 -23.10 9.41
C ASN A 139 10.32 -22.70 8.60
N LEU A 140 9.90 -23.54 7.64
CA LEU A 140 8.68 -23.31 6.84
C LEU A 140 7.47 -24.10 7.38
N PHE A 141 7.14 -23.89 8.65
CA PHE A 141 5.82 -24.25 9.18
C PHE A 141 4.99 -22.96 9.30
N GLY A 142 4.16 -22.68 8.29
CA GLY A 142 2.72 -22.67 8.51
C GLY A 142 2.16 -21.94 9.71
N ARG A 143 2.68 -20.77 10.07
CA ARG A 143 2.03 -19.92 11.07
C ARG A 143 2.25 -18.49 10.67
N ASN A 144 1.26 -17.94 10.00
CA ASN A 144 1.01 -16.51 10.03
C ASN A 144 1.17 -16.09 11.51
N LYS A 145 2.19 -15.29 11.83
CA LYS A 145 2.61 -15.01 13.22
C LYS A 145 1.55 -14.27 14.03
N TYR A 146 0.47 -13.86 13.37
CA TYR A 146 -0.59 -13.02 13.87
C TYR A 146 -1.92 -13.72 13.68
N ASP A 147 -2.82 -13.60 14.67
CA ASP A 147 -4.21 -14.00 14.48
C ASP A 147 -4.88 -12.95 13.59
N LEU A 148 -5.22 -13.35 12.37
CA LEU A 148 -5.73 -12.45 11.34
C LEU A 148 -7.24 -12.63 11.16
N MET A 149 -7.97 -11.53 11.21
CA MET A 149 -9.36 -11.46 10.79
C MET A 149 -9.46 -10.54 9.57
N LEU A 150 -9.95 -11.10 8.47
CA LEU A 150 -10.27 -10.34 7.27
C LEU A 150 -11.77 -10.09 7.23
N GLY A 151 -12.17 -8.87 6.89
CA GLY A 151 -13.58 -8.51 6.75
C GLY A 151 -13.78 -7.49 5.64
N VAL A 152 -15.03 -7.34 5.25
CA VAL A 152 -15.50 -6.27 4.36
C VAL A 152 -16.61 -5.51 5.06
N VAL A 153 -16.71 -4.20 4.82
CA VAL A 153 -17.77 -3.38 5.41
C VAL A 153 -18.65 -2.75 4.33
N THR A 154 -19.94 -2.60 4.64
CA THR A 154 -20.95 -2.06 3.71
C THR A 154 -20.88 -0.54 3.53
N GLY A 155 -20.11 0.17 4.37
CA GLY A 155 -20.04 1.63 4.39
C GLY A 155 -19.24 2.25 3.23
N GLU A 156 -18.42 1.49 2.53
CA GLU A 156 -17.46 2.01 1.54
C GLU A 156 -18.09 2.52 0.26
N SER A 157 -19.21 1.89 -0.15
CA SER A 157 -20.00 2.30 -1.30
C SER A 157 -20.96 3.44 -0.95
N LEU A 158 -21.49 3.45 0.28
CA LEU A 158 -22.57 4.34 0.68
C LEU A 158 -22.18 5.82 0.62
N ALA A 159 -20.92 6.15 0.93
CA ALA A 159 -20.39 7.51 0.84
C ALA A 159 -19.92 7.90 -0.58
N ARG A 160 -19.72 6.92 -1.46
CA ARG A 160 -19.21 7.11 -2.83
C ARG A 160 -20.32 7.29 -3.86
N PHE A 161 -21.56 6.94 -3.48
CA PHE A 161 -22.73 6.99 -4.33
C PHE A 161 -23.75 8.00 -3.81
N PRO A 162 -24.15 8.99 -4.62
CA PRO A 162 -25.30 9.84 -4.32
C PRO A 162 -26.54 8.97 -4.07
N SER A 163 -27.45 9.44 -3.20
CA SER A 163 -28.72 8.75 -2.93
C SER A 163 -29.60 8.54 -4.17
N ALA A 164 -29.36 9.30 -5.24
CA ALA A 164 -29.96 9.06 -6.55
C ALA A 164 -29.44 7.75 -7.16
N ASP A 165 -28.13 7.59 -7.30
CA ASP A 165 -27.50 6.39 -7.88
C ASP A 165 -27.87 5.11 -7.12
N ILE A 166 -28.05 5.19 -5.80
CA ILE A 166 -28.48 4.05 -4.97
C ILE A 166 -29.93 3.63 -5.30
N LYS A 167 -30.80 4.60 -5.60
CA LYS A 167 -32.23 4.36 -5.87
C LYS A 167 -32.52 4.03 -7.33
N SER A 168 -31.84 4.69 -8.27
CA SER A 168 -32.09 4.57 -9.71
C SER A 168 -31.04 3.75 -10.45
N GLY A 169 -29.98 3.32 -9.78
CA GLY A 169 -28.81 2.70 -10.41
C GLY A 169 -27.95 3.71 -11.16
N PHE A 170 -26.83 3.24 -11.70
CA PHE A 170 -25.92 4.07 -12.50
C PHE A 170 -26.46 4.32 -13.90
N GLY A 171 -26.39 5.59 -14.34
CA GLY A 171 -26.58 5.97 -15.75
C GLY A 171 -25.47 5.42 -16.65
N SER A 172 -25.73 5.29 -17.95
CA SER A 172 -24.80 4.71 -18.94
C SER A 172 -23.42 5.35 -18.91
N GLU A 173 -23.35 6.68 -18.94
CA GLU A 173 -22.09 7.44 -18.92
C GLU A 173 -21.22 7.15 -17.68
N ARG A 174 -21.86 6.89 -16.53
CA ARG A 174 -21.14 6.62 -15.27
C ARG A 174 -20.76 5.15 -15.15
N ARG A 175 -21.57 4.21 -15.68
CA ARG A 175 -21.20 2.79 -15.71
C ARG A 175 -19.89 2.54 -16.44
N ASP A 176 -19.66 3.28 -17.52
CA ASP A 176 -18.47 3.09 -18.36
C ASP A 176 -17.20 3.73 -17.75
N LYS A 177 -17.34 4.48 -16.65
CA LYS A 177 -16.26 5.22 -15.96
C LYS A 177 -15.86 4.61 -14.61
N ILE A 178 -16.54 3.57 -14.15
CA ILE A 178 -16.24 2.84 -12.90
C ILE A 178 -15.44 1.59 -13.26
#